data_AF-A0A258L1G4-F1
#
_entry.id   AF-A0A258L1G4-F1
#
_cell.length_a   1.000
_cell.length_b   1.000
_cell.length_c   1.000
_cell.angle_alpha   90.00
_cell.angle_beta   90.00
_cell.angle_gamma   90.00
#
_symmetry.space_group_name_H-M   'P 1'
#
loop_
_entity.id
_entity.type
_entity.pdbx_description
1 polymer ?
#
loop_
_entity_poly.entity_id
_entity_poly.type
_entity_poly.pdbx_seq_one_letter_code
_entity_poly.pdbx_strand_id
1 'polypeptide(L)'
;MIALVAAGPVSAAELRIEFRELAAIAQQALGGATLRLHNAPASGVLDFSQGSFVSIGSTQVPVSVPVRTFPIAGGTYAYYVNDISSTGVAFEAVPGAVRLTLRFESDGPELFGRCRSGICAPMNALPRIEWSDASVSIDLAPVGLGDSLSLEAKAVKIGGTFAPSCSPSAALISGGICKSVLSKARQAIAKLRGDLDGMLRGQMNKPEIQAKIAGELKKRLVLGPAGELKIRSVSVNDAAVTISFCLACAS
;
A
#
# COMPACT_ATOMS: atom_id res chain seq x y z
N MET A 1 40.30 -44.93 -22.50
CA MET A 1 39.15 -44.16 -23.03
C MET A 1 38.13 -44.12 -21.91
N ILE A 2 38.13 -43.05 -21.10
CA ILE A 2 37.26 -42.91 -19.93
C ILE A 2 35.96 -42.29 -20.44
N ALA A 3 34.86 -43.02 -20.29
CA ALA A 3 33.55 -42.58 -20.70
C ALA A 3 33.15 -41.32 -19.93
N LEU A 4 32.83 -40.24 -20.65
CA LEU A 4 32.07 -39.13 -20.10
C LEU A 4 30.70 -39.67 -19.68
N VAL A 5 30.49 -39.83 -18.38
CA VAL A 5 29.15 -39.94 -17.82
C VAL A 5 28.57 -38.52 -17.86
N ALA A 6 27.49 -38.35 -18.64
CA ALA A 6 26.73 -37.12 -18.67
C ALA A 6 26.31 -36.75 -17.24
N ALA A 7 26.75 -35.57 -16.78
CA ALA A 7 26.24 -34.99 -15.56
C ALA A 7 24.73 -34.82 -15.73
N GLY A 8 23.94 -35.53 -14.91
CA GLY A 8 22.51 -35.29 -14.81
C GLY A 8 22.23 -33.82 -14.44
N PRO A 9 20.99 -33.32 -14.64
CA PRO A 9 20.64 -31.97 -14.25
C PRO A 9 20.99 -31.77 -12.77
N VAL A 10 21.87 -30.81 -12.48
CA VAL A 10 22.23 -30.44 -11.11
C VAL A 10 20.92 -30.09 -10.40
N SER A 11 20.51 -30.91 -9.43
CA SER A 11 19.34 -30.64 -8.60
C SER A 11 19.50 -29.24 -8.02
N ALA A 12 18.58 -28.33 -8.33
CA ALA A 12 18.61 -26.98 -7.78
C ALA A 12 18.65 -27.09 -6.24
N ALA A 13 19.51 -26.30 -5.60
CA ALA A 13 19.52 -26.24 -4.15
C ALA A 13 18.22 -25.60 -3.68
N GLU A 14 17.62 -26.14 -2.61
CA GLU A 14 16.36 -25.64 -2.05
C GLU A 14 16.61 -24.99 -0.70
N LEU A 15 16.04 -23.81 -0.50
CA LEU A 15 15.98 -23.10 0.76
C LEU A 15 14.52 -23.01 1.18
N ARG A 16 14.20 -23.56 2.34
CA ARG A 16 12.90 -23.40 2.96
C ARG A 16 13.01 -22.31 4.02
N ILE A 17 12.13 -21.31 3.96
CA ILE A 17 12.04 -20.21 4.91
C ILE A 17 10.63 -20.21 5.49
N GLU A 18 10.50 -20.24 6.81
CA GLU A 18 9.19 -20.10 7.45
C GLU A 18 8.66 -18.67 7.31
N PHE A 19 7.34 -18.48 7.26
CA PHE A 19 6.78 -17.12 7.17
C PHE A 19 7.18 -16.22 8.33
N ARG A 20 7.41 -16.78 9.52
CA ARG A 20 7.91 -16.01 10.67
C ARG A 20 9.30 -15.45 10.38
N GLU A 21 10.17 -16.25 9.80
CA GLU A 21 11.52 -15.83 9.41
C GLU A 21 11.46 -14.82 8.27
N LEU A 22 10.63 -15.08 7.25
CA LEU A 22 10.45 -14.16 6.13
C LEU A 22 9.88 -12.81 6.59
N ALA A 23 8.95 -12.80 7.56
CA ALA A 23 8.44 -11.57 8.16
C ALA A 23 9.54 -10.80 8.89
N ALA A 24 10.43 -11.48 9.63
CA ALA A 24 11.57 -10.85 10.27
C ALA A 24 12.57 -10.27 9.25
N ILE A 25 12.84 -10.98 8.15
CA ILE A 25 13.67 -10.49 7.04
C ILE A 25 13.03 -9.26 6.39
N ALA A 26 11.72 -9.31 6.12
CA ALA A 26 10.97 -8.19 5.55
C ALA A 26 10.98 -6.97 6.50
N GLN A 27 10.84 -7.18 7.81
CA GLN A 27 10.97 -6.10 8.80
C GLN A 27 12.35 -5.44 8.76
N GLN A 28 13.42 -6.22 8.62
CA GLN A 28 14.79 -5.68 8.54
C GLN A 28 15.10 -4.99 7.20
N ALA A 29 14.47 -5.44 6.11
CA ALA A 29 14.68 -4.90 4.77
C ALA A 29 13.80 -3.67 4.49
N LEU A 30 12.55 -3.69 4.97
CA LEU A 30 11.48 -2.76 4.57
C LEU A 30 10.85 -2.03 5.76
N GLY A 31 11.31 -2.26 7.01
CA GLY A 31 10.71 -1.64 8.20
C GLY A 31 10.83 -0.10 8.25
N GLY A 32 11.70 0.50 7.44
CA GLY A 32 11.79 1.95 7.25
C GLY A 32 10.93 2.50 6.10
N ALA A 33 10.13 1.66 5.44
CA ALA A 33 9.25 2.11 4.37
C ALA A 33 8.15 3.02 4.92
N THR A 34 7.74 4.02 4.14
CA THR A 34 6.63 4.90 4.52
C THR A 34 5.64 5.05 3.38
N LEU A 35 4.37 5.30 3.71
CA LEU A 35 3.31 5.63 2.76
C LEU A 35 2.73 6.98 3.16
N ARG A 36 2.76 7.93 2.23
CA ARG A 36 2.03 9.19 2.32
C ARG A 36 0.87 9.18 1.34
N LEU A 37 -0.30 9.63 1.78
CA LEU A 37 -1.50 9.81 1.00
C LEU A 37 -1.93 11.28 1.10
N HIS A 38 -1.93 11.96 -0.04
CA HIS A 38 -2.31 13.35 -0.22
C HIS A 38 -2.82 13.56 -1.66
N ASN A 39 -4.04 14.05 -1.80
CA ASN A 39 -4.57 14.52 -3.08
C ASN A 39 -5.44 15.79 -2.97
N ALA A 40 -5.48 16.42 -1.79
CA ALA A 40 -6.20 17.67 -1.60
C ALA A 40 -5.56 18.79 -2.43
N PRO A 41 -6.35 19.54 -3.23
CA PRO A 41 -5.80 20.62 -4.03
C PRO A 41 -5.26 21.74 -3.13
N ALA A 42 -4.10 22.30 -3.48
CA ALA A 42 -3.63 23.54 -2.90
C ALA A 42 -4.66 24.65 -3.15
N SER A 43 -4.94 25.49 -2.16
CA SER A 43 -5.94 26.54 -2.29
C SER A 43 -5.54 27.52 -3.40
N GLY A 44 -6.27 27.52 -4.52
CA GLY A 44 -6.30 28.65 -5.45
C GLY A 44 -6.22 28.33 -6.94
N VAL A 45 -5.58 27.25 -7.36
CA VAL A 45 -5.49 26.88 -8.80
C VAL A 45 -5.41 25.36 -8.89
N LEU A 46 -5.92 24.80 -9.99
CA LEU A 46 -6.04 23.38 -10.35
C LEU A 46 -4.69 22.63 -10.36
N ASP A 47 -3.99 22.62 -9.23
CA ASP A 47 -2.81 21.80 -9.00
C ASP A 47 -3.27 20.49 -8.33
N PHE A 48 -3.34 19.46 -9.17
CA PHE A 48 -3.60 18.08 -8.75
C PHE A 48 -2.28 17.29 -8.62
N SER A 49 -1.12 17.97 -8.54
CA SER A 49 0.17 17.30 -8.40
C SER A 49 0.33 16.70 -7.00
N GLN A 50 -0.04 15.43 -6.96
CA GLN A 50 0.47 14.31 -6.17
C GLN A 50 1.47 14.66 -5.05
N GLY A 51 0.98 14.56 -3.81
CA GLY A 51 1.83 14.41 -2.62
C GLY A 51 1.87 12.98 -2.09
N SER A 52 1.16 12.05 -2.74
CA SER A 52 1.13 10.66 -2.30
C SER A 52 2.33 9.89 -2.85
N PHE A 53 3.06 9.18 -2.00
CA PHE A 53 4.18 8.35 -2.41
C PHE A 53 4.40 7.19 -1.44
N VAL A 54 5.04 6.15 -1.95
CA VAL A 54 5.66 5.09 -1.16
C VAL A 54 7.16 5.37 -1.10
N SER A 55 7.73 5.45 0.09
CA SER A 55 9.18 5.53 0.29
C SER A 55 9.71 4.17 0.69
N ILE A 56 10.74 3.66 0.02
CA ILE A 56 11.49 2.46 0.41
C ILE A 56 12.98 2.82 0.37
N GLY A 57 13.61 2.86 1.55
CA GLY A 57 14.96 3.39 1.70
C GLY A 57 15.02 4.86 1.26
N SER A 58 15.93 5.21 0.35
CA SER A 58 16.08 6.55 -0.22
C SER A 58 15.21 6.83 -1.46
N THR A 59 14.47 5.83 -1.94
CA THR A 59 13.65 5.97 -3.16
C THR A 59 12.21 6.31 -2.79
N GLN A 60 11.64 7.32 -3.44
CA GLN A 60 10.21 7.61 -3.41
C GLN A 60 9.56 7.25 -4.75
N VAL A 61 8.44 6.52 -4.67
CA VAL A 61 7.63 6.14 -5.83
C VAL A 61 6.28 6.85 -5.72
N PRO A 62 5.90 7.71 -6.68
CA PRO A 62 4.63 8.42 -6.63
C PRO A 62 3.45 7.45 -6.80
N VAL A 63 2.39 7.69 -6.01
CA VAL A 63 1.12 6.96 -6.12
C VAL A 63 -0.02 7.93 -6.38
N SER A 64 -1.03 7.50 -7.12
CA SER A 64 -2.19 8.33 -7.45
C SER A 64 -3.40 7.91 -6.62
N VAL A 65 -3.93 8.82 -5.80
CA VAL A 65 -5.14 8.58 -5.01
C VAL A 65 -6.37 9.03 -5.79
N PRO A 66 -7.34 8.15 -6.07
CA PRO A 66 -8.50 8.51 -6.88
C PRO A 66 -9.38 9.54 -6.16
N VAL A 67 -9.82 10.55 -6.91
CA VAL A 67 -10.76 11.57 -6.43
C VAL A 67 -12.19 11.08 -6.65
N ARG A 68 -13.00 11.07 -5.59
CA ARG A 68 -14.40 10.63 -5.67
C ARG A 68 -15.36 11.79 -5.72
N THR A 69 -16.18 11.83 -6.77
CA THR A 69 -17.17 12.88 -7.00
C THR A 69 -18.59 12.47 -6.69
N PHE A 70 -19.41 13.43 -6.26
CA PHE A 70 -20.83 13.24 -6.03
C PHE A 70 -21.60 14.55 -6.25
N PRO A 71 -22.84 14.49 -6.77
CA PRO A 71 -23.65 15.67 -7.02
C PRO A 71 -24.43 16.12 -5.78
N ILE A 72 -24.49 17.43 -5.55
CA ILE A 72 -25.39 18.09 -4.58
C ILE A 72 -25.92 19.39 -5.19
N ALA A 73 -27.25 19.51 -5.32
CA ALA A 73 -27.96 20.76 -5.64
C ALA A 73 -27.34 21.58 -6.79
N GLY A 74 -27.08 20.96 -7.94
CA GLY A 74 -26.51 21.64 -9.11
C GLY A 74 -24.98 21.83 -9.10
N GLY A 75 -24.30 21.45 -8.01
CA GLY A 75 -22.85 21.36 -7.90
C GLY A 75 -22.34 19.92 -7.89
N THR A 76 -21.12 19.71 -8.37
CA THR A 76 -20.36 18.46 -8.19
C THR A 76 -19.28 18.70 -7.17
N TYR A 77 -19.26 17.85 -6.13
CA TYR A 77 -18.28 17.90 -5.07
C TYR A 77 -17.38 16.68 -5.15
N ALA A 78 -16.22 16.76 -4.51
CA ALA A 78 -15.36 15.63 -4.32
C ALA A 78 -14.79 15.56 -2.91
N TYR A 79 -14.52 14.35 -2.43
CA TYR A 79 -13.70 14.12 -1.24
C TYR A 79 -12.24 13.92 -1.66
N TYR A 80 -11.38 14.60 -0.93
CA TYR A 80 -9.93 14.53 -1.07
C TYR A 80 -9.31 14.09 0.25
N VAL A 81 -8.28 13.27 0.15
CA VAL A 81 -7.37 12.94 1.24
C VAL A 81 -6.48 14.14 1.49
N ASN A 82 -6.48 14.62 2.73
CA ASN A 82 -5.66 15.75 3.15
C ASN A 82 -4.20 15.34 3.22
N ASP A 83 -3.65 14.97 4.36
CA ASP A 83 -2.25 14.57 4.47
C ASP A 83 -2.16 13.49 5.53
N ILE A 84 -1.97 12.25 5.08
CA ILE A 84 -1.87 11.07 5.95
C ILE A 84 -0.57 10.35 5.62
N SER A 85 0.27 10.14 6.62
CA SER A 85 1.61 9.58 6.57
C SER A 85 1.73 8.44 7.57
N SER A 86 2.20 7.29 7.08
CA SER A 86 2.41 6.14 7.97
C SER A 86 3.39 6.50 9.10
N THR A 87 2.96 6.29 10.35
CA THR A 87 3.75 6.48 11.57
C THR A 87 4.41 5.19 12.05
N GLY A 88 3.96 4.04 11.54
CA GLY A 88 4.53 2.75 11.91
C GLY A 88 4.33 1.67 10.85
N VAL A 89 5.29 0.76 10.79
CA VAL A 89 5.32 -0.40 9.89
C VAL A 89 5.63 -1.65 10.69
N ALA A 90 4.82 -2.69 10.51
CA ALA A 90 5.03 -3.99 11.11
C ALA A 90 4.80 -5.11 10.08
N PHE A 91 5.66 -6.13 10.11
CA PHE A 91 5.48 -7.35 9.34
C PHE A 91 5.15 -8.52 10.27
N GLU A 92 4.11 -9.28 9.94
CA GLU A 92 3.72 -10.48 10.68
C GLU A 92 3.48 -11.66 9.73
N ALA A 93 3.74 -12.87 10.21
CA ALA A 93 3.45 -14.08 9.47
C ALA A 93 1.95 -14.37 9.48
N VAL A 94 1.38 -14.66 8.31
CA VAL A 94 0.01 -15.16 8.16
C VAL A 94 0.02 -16.41 7.27
N PRO A 95 -1.00 -17.26 7.27
CA PRO A 95 -1.02 -18.43 6.40
C PRO A 95 -0.84 -18.04 4.93
N GLY A 96 0.20 -18.59 4.29
CA GLY A 96 0.52 -18.37 2.87
C GLY A 96 1.09 -16.99 2.51
N ALA A 97 1.33 -16.08 3.46
CA ALA A 97 1.81 -14.74 3.17
C ALA A 97 2.56 -14.07 4.35
N VAL A 98 3.15 -12.91 4.08
CA VAL A 98 3.59 -11.97 5.10
C VAL A 98 2.65 -10.77 5.08
N ARG A 99 2.04 -10.44 6.22
CA ARG A 99 1.19 -9.26 6.35
C ARG A 99 2.02 -8.05 6.74
N LEU A 100 2.02 -7.04 5.88
CA LEU A 100 2.48 -5.68 6.16
C LEU A 100 1.33 -4.91 6.79
N THR A 101 1.52 -4.32 7.97
CA THR A 101 0.58 -3.38 8.59
C THR A 101 1.22 -2.00 8.71
N LEU A 102 0.58 -1.03 8.07
CA LEU A 102 0.87 0.40 8.17
C LEU A 102 -0.10 1.03 9.16
N ARG A 103 0.42 1.78 10.12
CA ARG A 103 -0.36 2.66 11.01
C ARG A 103 -0.15 4.10 10.57
N PHE A 104 -1.18 4.90 10.65
CA PHE A 104 -1.15 6.31 10.26
C PHE A 104 -1.38 7.20 11.48
N GLU A 105 -0.97 8.46 11.36
CA GLU A 105 -1.42 9.52 12.24
C GLU A 105 -2.95 9.71 12.15
N SER A 106 -3.50 10.34 13.18
CA SER A 106 -4.93 10.67 13.25
C SER A 106 -5.07 11.95 14.06
N ASP A 107 -4.51 13.02 13.51
CA ASP A 107 -4.42 14.33 14.18
C ASP A 107 -5.59 15.26 13.79
N GLY A 108 -6.55 14.73 13.04
CA GLY A 108 -7.78 15.45 12.71
C GLY A 108 -8.57 14.82 11.57
N PRO A 109 -9.42 15.61 10.89
CA PRO A 109 -10.14 15.14 9.73
C PRO A 109 -9.19 14.89 8.56
N GLU A 110 -9.22 13.67 8.05
CA GLU A 110 -8.31 13.22 7.00
C GLU A 110 -8.90 13.34 5.60
N LEU A 111 -10.22 13.51 5.49
CA LEU A 111 -10.86 13.81 4.22
C LEU A 111 -11.74 15.05 4.28
N PHE A 112 -11.58 15.88 3.25
CA PHE A 112 -12.33 17.11 3.08
C PHE A 112 -13.13 17.09 1.79
N GLY A 113 -14.39 17.52 1.90
CA GLY A 113 -15.22 17.80 0.76
C GLY A 113 -14.87 19.15 0.15
N ARG A 114 -14.66 19.21 -1.17
CA ARG A 114 -14.49 20.46 -1.92
C ARG A 114 -15.43 20.49 -3.12
N CYS A 115 -15.79 21.70 -3.54
CA CYS A 115 -16.45 21.90 -4.82
C CYS A 115 -15.48 21.55 -5.96
N ARG A 116 -15.94 20.76 -6.93
CA ARG A 116 -15.19 20.44 -8.14
C ARG A 116 -15.72 21.20 -9.35
N SER A 117 -17.03 21.37 -9.48
CA SER A 117 -17.65 22.13 -10.56
C SER A 117 -19.10 22.52 -10.25
N GLY A 118 -19.63 23.52 -10.96
CA GLY A 118 -21.02 23.98 -10.85
C GLY A 118 -21.25 24.97 -9.69
N ILE A 119 -22.51 25.17 -9.34
CA ILE A 119 -22.91 26.07 -8.25
C ILE A 119 -22.83 25.29 -6.94
N CYS A 120 -21.78 25.55 -6.16
CA CYS A 120 -21.53 24.87 -4.90
C CYS A 120 -21.87 25.73 -3.68
N ALA A 121 -22.46 25.08 -2.69
CA ALA A 121 -22.46 25.51 -1.30
C ALA A 121 -21.01 25.73 -0.81
N PRO A 122 -20.83 26.59 0.21
CA PRO A 122 -19.53 26.88 0.79
C PRO A 122 -18.78 25.61 1.21
N MET A 123 -17.45 25.62 1.14
CA MET A 123 -16.62 24.44 1.49
C MET A 123 -16.86 23.92 2.91
N ASN A 124 -17.31 24.79 3.81
CA ASN A 124 -17.62 24.45 5.20
C ASN A 124 -18.95 23.72 5.33
N ALA A 125 -19.78 23.68 4.28
CA ALA A 125 -21.11 23.05 4.31
C ALA A 125 -21.07 21.53 4.17
N LEU A 126 -19.92 20.95 3.80
CA LEU A 126 -19.76 19.51 3.69
C LEU A 126 -19.23 18.89 5.00
N PRO A 127 -19.66 17.66 5.34
CA PRO A 127 -19.05 16.89 6.41
C PRO A 127 -17.55 16.73 6.19
N ARG A 128 -16.78 16.87 7.26
CA ARG A 128 -15.39 16.42 7.32
C ARG A 128 -15.38 14.97 7.74
N ILE A 129 -14.39 14.20 7.31
CA ILE A 129 -14.33 12.77 7.65
C ILE A 129 -13.04 12.54 8.43
N GLU A 130 -13.20 12.10 9.67
CA GLU A 130 -12.11 11.61 10.50
C GLU A 130 -11.89 10.13 10.21
N TRP A 131 -10.63 9.70 10.18
CA TRP A 131 -10.25 8.30 10.08
C TRP A 131 -9.50 7.92 11.36
N SER A 132 -10.23 7.47 12.38
CA SER A 132 -9.66 7.09 13.66
C SER A 132 -9.05 5.68 13.60
N ASP A 133 -7.96 5.46 14.34
CA ASP A 133 -7.21 4.20 14.34
C ASP A 133 -6.82 3.74 12.91
N ALA A 134 -6.44 4.73 12.08
CA ALA A 134 -6.16 4.54 10.68
C ALA A 134 -5.04 3.52 10.46
N SER A 135 -5.36 2.50 9.68
CA SER A 135 -4.43 1.40 9.39
C SER A 135 -4.71 0.77 8.04
N VAL A 136 -3.66 0.25 7.42
CA VAL A 136 -3.72 -0.52 6.17
C VAL A 136 -2.92 -1.79 6.39
N SER A 137 -3.58 -2.94 6.24
CA SER A 137 -2.91 -4.24 6.24
C SER A 137 -2.88 -4.81 4.82
N ILE A 138 -1.73 -5.29 4.37
CA ILE A 138 -1.51 -5.84 3.04
C ILE A 138 -0.94 -7.25 3.20
N ASP A 139 -1.63 -8.25 2.68
CA ASP A 139 -1.13 -9.62 2.62
C ASP A 139 -0.24 -9.76 1.38
N LEU A 140 1.05 -9.97 1.64
CA LEU A 140 2.08 -10.06 0.62
C LEU A 140 2.51 -11.52 0.42
N ALA A 141 2.24 -12.06 -0.76
CA ALA A 141 2.65 -13.41 -1.13
C ALA A 141 4.09 -13.38 -1.70
N PRO A 142 4.96 -14.31 -1.29
CA PRO A 142 6.28 -14.45 -1.88
C PRO A 142 6.19 -14.85 -3.35
N VAL A 143 6.93 -14.16 -4.22
CA VAL A 143 7.00 -14.46 -5.66
C VAL A 143 8.42 -14.32 -6.18
N GLY A 144 8.76 -15.07 -7.23
CA GLY A 144 10.02 -14.87 -7.95
C GLY A 144 9.91 -13.65 -8.88
N LEU A 145 10.92 -12.78 -8.85
CA LEU A 145 11.08 -11.67 -9.78
C LEU A 145 12.49 -11.71 -10.38
N GLY A 146 12.60 -12.23 -11.60
CA GLY A 146 13.90 -12.50 -12.21
C GLY A 146 14.69 -13.50 -11.38
N ASP A 147 15.89 -13.11 -10.93
CA ASP A 147 16.76 -13.92 -10.07
C ASP A 147 16.57 -13.65 -8.57
N SER A 148 15.51 -12.93 -8.18
CA SER A 148 15.31 -12.40 -6.84
C SER A 148 13.93 -12.75 -6.26
N LEU A 149 13.76 -12.59 -4.95
CA LEU A 149 12.49 -12.79 -4.23
C LEU A 149 11.80 -11.44 -4.09
N SER A 150 10.54 -11.36 -4.47
CA SER A 150 9.68 -10.20 -4.19
C SER A 150 8.46 -10.60 -3.37
N LEU A 151 7.65 -9.61 -3.00
CA LEU A 151 6.45 -9.73 -2.19
C LEU A 151 5.28 -9.06 -2.92
N GLU A 152 4.41 -9.86 -3.52
CA GLU A 152 3.26 -9.40 -4.30
C GLU A 152 2.04 -9.19 -3.39
N ALA A 153 1.40 -8.03 -3.48
CA ALA A 153 0.17 -7.74 -2.75
C ALA A 153 -1.02 -8.54 -3.30
N LYS A 154 -1.62 -9.39 -2.46
CA LYS A 154 -2.80 -10.20 -2.80
C LYS A 154 -4.10 -9.60 -2.27
N ALA A 155 -4.09 -9.17 -1.01
CA ALA A 155 -5.24 -8.59 -0.35
C ALA A 155 -4.83 -7.33 0.41
N VAL A 156 -5.68 -6.31 0.39
CA VAL A 156 -5.53 -5.10 1.20
C VAL A 156 -6.76 -4.95 2.08
N LYS A 157 -6.54 -4.67 3.35
CA LYS A 157 -7.59 -4.37 4.33
C LYS A 157 -7.36 -2.97 4.88
N ILE A 158 -8.35 -2.10 4.66
CA ILE A 158 -8.39 -0.77 5.25
C ILE A 158 -9.02 -0.89 6.63
N GLY A 159 -8.26 -0.64 7.68
CA GLY A 159 -8.68 -0.63 9.08
C GLY A 159 -9.23 0.73 9.55
N GLY A 160 -9.38 0.90 10.86
CA GLY A 160 -9.90 2.13 11.47
C GLY A 160 -11.38 2.43 11.20
N THR A 161 -11.88 3.52 11.77
CA THR A 161 -13.27 3.98 11.62
C THR A 161 -13.33 5.30 10.88
N PHE A 162 -14.17 5.38 9.85
CA PHE A 162 -14.44 6.63 9.15
C PHE A 162 -15.71 7.28 9.74
N ALA A 163 -15.55 8.45 10.35
CA ALA A 163 -16.63 9.17 10.99
C ALA A 163 -16.87 10.52 10.29
N PRO A 164 -17.96 10.69 9.52
CA PRO A 164 -18.31 11.98 8.97
C PRO A 164 -18.93 12.87 10.07
N SER A 165 -18.39 14.06 10.27
CA SER A 165 -18.85 15.05 11.24
C SER A 165 -19.05 16.41 10.58
N CYS A 166 -20.03 17.17 11.07
CA CYS A 166 -20.24 18.56 10.66
C CYS A 166 -19.46 19.46 11.60
N SER A 167 -18.60 20.35 11.08
CA SER A 167 -17.89 21.28 11.96
C SER A 167 -18.88 22.24 12.67
N PRO A 168 -18.58 22.72 13.88
CA PRO A 168 -19.43 23.70 14.56
C PRO A 168 -19.66 24.98 13.73
N SER A 169 -18.65 25.39 12.96
CA SER A 169 -18.73 26.51 12.01
C SER A 169 -19.67 26.22 10.82
N ALA A 170 -19.78 24.97 10.38
CA ALA A 170 -20.74 24.54 9.37
C ALA A 170 -22.18 24.63 9.89
N ALA A 171 -22.38 24.33 11.17
CA ALA A 171 -23.67 24.28 11.82
C ALA A 171 -24.36 25.66 11.89
N LEU A 172 -23.58 26.74 12.03
CA LEU A 172 -24.08 28.12 12.16
C LEU A 172 -24.51 28.74 10.82
N ILE A 173 -23.80 28.47 9.72
CA ILE A 173 -24.02 29.13 8.42
C ILE A 173 -24.78 28.23 7.44
N SER A 174 -24.63 26.91 7.59
CA SER A 174 -25.05 25.91 6.59
C SER A 174 -25.48 24.58 7.22
N GLY A 175 -25.86 24.56 8.50
CA GLY A 175 -26.04 23.34 9.28
C GLY A 175 -27.08 22.37 8.71
N GLY A 176 -28.11 22.89 8.05
CA GLY A 176 -29.10 22.09 7.32
C GLY A 176 -28.49 21.33 6.13
N ILE A 177 -27.62 21.98 5.36
CA ILE A 177 -26.94 21.35 4.21
C ILE A 177 -26.02 20.24 4.69
N CYS A 178 -25.17 20.51 5.70
CA CYS A 178 -24.24 19.49 6.21
C CYS A 178 -24.97 18.24 6.72
N LYS A 179 -26.03 18.41 7.52
CA LYS A 179 -26.85 17.28 7.99
C LYS A 179 -27.52 16.52 6.83
N SER A 180 -28.01 17.23 5.82
CA SER A 180 -28.68 16.62 4.66
C SER A 180 -27.76 15.77 3.80
N VAL A 181 -26.45 16.03 3.80
CA VAL A 181 -25.47 15.34 2.96
C VAL A 181 -24.59 14.33 3.71
N LEU A 182 -24.82 14.13 5.02
CA LEU A 182 -24.15 13.09 5.82
C LEU A 182 -24.34 11.68 5.25
N SER A 183 -25.54 11.36 4.75
CA SER A 183 -25.82 10.06 4.12
C SER A 183 -24.97 9.86 2.85
N LYS A 184 -24.80 10.90 2.03
CA LYS A 184 -23.93 10.89 0.85
C LYS A 184 -22.46 10.75 1.23
N ALA A 185 -22.02 11.42 2.30
CA ALA A 185 -20.67 11.26 2.84
C ALA A 185 -20.40 9.81 3.25
N ARG A 186 -21.33 9.17 3.98
CA ARG A 186 -21.24 7.75 4.35
C ARG A 186 -21.15 6.82 3.14
N GLN A 187 -21.91 7.09 2.08
CA GLN A 187 -21.82 6.32 0.83
C GLN A 187 -20.47 6.50 0.12
N ALA A 188 -19.92 7.72 0.11
CA ALA A 188 -18.59 7.97 -0.45
C ALA A 188 -17.50 7.21 0.34
N ILE A 189 -17.59 7.21 1.67
CA ILE A 189 -16.71 6.45 2.58
C ILE A 189 -16.76 4.95 2.30
N ALA A 190 -17.96 4.39 2.14
CA ALA A 190 -18.12 2.95 1.90
C ALA A 190 -17.39 2.49 0.63
N LYS A 191 -17.42 3.32 -0.41
CA LYS A 191 -16.70 3.05 -1.68
C LYS A 191 -15.19 3.28 -1.56
N LEU A 192 -14.79 4.31 -0.80
CA LEU A 192 -13.38 4.65 -0.58
C LEU A 192 -12.55 3.46 -0.11
N ARG A 193 -13.07 2.62 0.80
CA ARG A 193 -12.33 1.44 1.28
C ARG A 193 -11.96 0.49 0.13
N GLY A 194 -12.90 0.16 -0.74
CA GLY A 194 -12.65 -0.73 -1.89
C GLY A 194 -11.74 -0.09 -2.94
N ASP A 195 -11.84 1.23 -3.09
CA ASP A 195 -10.98 1.96 -4.01
C ASP A 195 -9.53 2.03 -3.53
N LEU A 196 -9.34 2.27 -2.23
CA LEU A 196 -8.02 2.26 -1.61
C LEU A 196 -7.40 0.86 -1.65
N ASP A 197 -8.18 -0.20 -1.44
CA ASP A 197 -7.71 -1.59 -1.64
C ASP A 197 -7.20 -1.80 -3.07
N GLY A 198 -8.06 -1.61 -4.07
CA GLY A 198 -7.69 -1.82 -5.47
C GLY A 198 -6.50 -0.95 -5.91
N MET A 199 -6.46 0.30 -5.46
CA MET A 199 -5.35 1.22 -5.71
C MET A 199 -4.07 0.74 -5.06
N LEU A 200 -4.04 0.50 -3.75
CA LEU A 200 -2.83 0.12 -3.02
C LEU A 200 -2.27 -1.19 -3.55
N ARG A 201 -3.14 -2.17 -3.81
CA ARG A 201 -2.73 -3.43 -4.43
C ARG A 201 -2.12 -3.21 -5.81
N GLY A 202 -2.77 -2.40 -6.65
CA GLY A 202 -2.27 -2.05 -7.98
C GLY A 202 -0.93 -1.31 -7.95
N GLN A 203 -0.74 -0.38 -7.01
CA GLN A 203 0.50 0.36 -6.84
C GLN A 203 1.62 -0.55 -6.34
N MET A 204 1.39 -1.32 -5.27
CA MET A 204 2.38 -2.24 -4.70
C MET A 204 2.88 -3.27 -5.72
N ASN A 205 2.03 -3.67 -6.66
CA ASN A 205 2.37 -4.65 -7.70
C ASN A 205 2.97 -4.02 -8.96
N LYS A 206 3.22 -2.71 -8.98
CA LYS A 206 3.95 -2.08 -10.10
C LYS A 206 5.36 -2.65 -10.20
N PRO A 207 5.90 -2.81 -11.43
CA PRO A 207 7.24 -3.32 -11.64
C PRO A 207 8.33 -2.55 -10.87
N GLU A 208 8.23 -1.22 -10.80
CA GLU A 208 9.20 -0.39 -10.07
C GLU A 208 9.22 -0.66 -8.57
N ILE A 209 8.06 -0.89 -7.93
CA ILE A 209 7.97 -1.19 -6.49
C ILE A 209 8.43 -2.62 -6.23
N GLN A 210 7.99 -3.57 -7.06
CA GLN A 210 8.39 -4.98 -6.96
C GLN A 210 9.92 -5.16 -7.13
N ALA A 211 10.53 -4.45 -8.09
CA ALA A 211 11.98 -4.47 -8.26
C ALA A 211 12.73 -3.91 -7.04
N LYS A 212 12.18 -2.90 -6.37
CA LYS A 212 12.77 -2.32 -5.15
C LYS A 212 12.65 -3.24 -3.95
N ILE A 213 11.46 -3.83 -3.74
CA ILE A 213 11.25 -4.87 -2.72
C ILE A 213 12.24 -6.02 -2.94
N ALA A 214 12.35 -6.50 -4.17
CA ALA A 214 13.28 -7.57 -4.51
C ALA A 214 14.74 -7.21 -4.25
N GLY A 215 15.16 -5.99 -4.60
CA GLY A 215 16.50 -5.50 -4.33
C GLY A 215 16.82 -5.42 -2.83
N GLU A 216 15.90 -4.95 -1.99
CA GLU A 216 16.13 -4.89 -0.54
C GLU A 216 16.14 -6.28 0.11
N LEU A 217 15.29 -7.21 -0.35
CA LEU A 217 15.28 -8.59 0.14
C LEU A 217 16.54 -9.35 -0.29
N LYS A 218 17.01 -9.15 -1.52
CA LYS A 218 18.22 -9.80 -2.04
C LYS A 218 19.45 -9.52 -1.17
N LYS A 219 19.60 -8.29 -0.67
CA LYS A 219 20.69 -7.89 0.25
C LYS A 219 20.67 -8.65 1.58
N ARG A 220 19.53 -9.21 1.97
CA ARG A 220 19.35 -9.97 3.22
C ARG A 220 19.37 -11.49 2.99
N LEU A 221 19.08 -11.95 1.78
CA LEU A 221 19.07 -13.35 1.39
C LEU A 221 20.44 -13.76 0.81
N VAL A 222 21.45 -13.86 1.68
CA VAL A 222 22.84 -14.19 1.34
C VAL A 222 23.27 -15.46 2.07
N LEU A 223 23.92 -16.40 1.36
CA LEU A 223 24.46 -17.63 1.98
C LEU A 223 25.93 -17.46 2.37
N GLY A 224 26.16 -16.72 3.46
CA GLY A 224 27.51 -16.54 4.04
C GLY A 224 28.56 -16.19 2.97
N PRO A 225 29.73 -16.88 2.91
CA PRO A 225 30.77 -16.60 1.93
C PRO A 225 30.43 -17.07 0.51
N ALA A 226 29.35 -17.85 0.31
CA ALA A 226 28.96 -18.36 -1.01
C ALA A 226 28.25 -17.31 -1.88
N GLY A 227 27.91 -16.14 -1.32
CA GLY A 227 27.38 -15.00 -2.06
C GLY A 227 25.86 -14.98 -2.22
N GLU A 228 25.40 -14.17 -3.17
CA GLU A 228 23.97 -13.93 -3.42
C GLU A 228 23.26 -15.15 -4.00
N LEU A 229 22.04 -15.38 -3.52
CA LEU A 229 21.15 -16.41 -4.03
C LEU A 229 20.55 -15.98 -5.38
N LYS A 230 20.83 -16.73 -6.46
CA LYS A 230 20.09 -16.60 -7.72
C LYS A 230 18.87 -17.50 -7.70
N ILE A 231 17.69 -16.90 -7.55
CA ILE A 231 16.41 -17.60 -7.46
C ILE A 231 15.99 -18.11 -8.83
N ARG A 232 15.56 -19.37 -8.88
CA ARG A 232 15.04 -20.06 -10.08
C ARG A 232 13.53 -20.21 -10.03
N SER A 233 13.01 -20.56 -8.86
CA SER A 233 11.58 -20.69 -8.63
C SER A 233 11.25 -20.45 -7.17
N VAL A 234 10.01 -20.00 -6.95
CA VAL A 234 9.43 -19.79 -5.62
C VAL A 234 8.14 -20.59 -5.58
N SER A 235 8.01 -21.48 -4.59
CA SER A 235 6.76 -22.17 -4.29
C SER A 235 6.34 -21.86 -2.86
N VAL A 236 5.04 -21.80 -2.64
CA VAL A 236 4.45 -21.34 -1.38
C VAL A 236 3.43 -22.37 -0.92
N ASN A 237 3.48 -22.71 0.37
CA ASN A 237 2.41 -23.41 1.07
C ASN A 237 1.95 -22.56 2.26
N ASP A 238 1.04 -23.07 3.10
CA ASP A 238 0.46 -22.28 4.18
C ASP A 238 1.47 -21.87 5.28
N ALA A 239 2.60 -22.57 5.42
CA ALA A 239 3.54 -22.38 6.53
C ALA A 239 4.89 -21.77 6.10
N ALA A 240 5.30 -21.98 4.85
CA ALA A 240 6.64 -21.65 4.39
C ALA A 240 6.69 -21.32 2.90
N VAL A 241 7.75 -20.62 2.54
CA VAL A 241 8.21 -20.47 1.17
C VAL A 241 9.36 -21.44 0.91
N THR A 242 9.33 -22.11 -0.23
CA THR A 242 10.45 -22.89 -0.76
C THR A 242 11.02 -22.15 -1.96
N ILE A 243 12.31 -21.84 -1.87
CA ILE A 243 13.06 -21.12 -2.89
C ILE A 243 14.04 -22.12 -3.51
N SER A 244 13.88 -22.41 -4.79
CA SER A 244 14.89 -23.15 -5.54
C SER A 244 15.89 -22.13 -6.10
N PHE A 245 17.17 -22.35 -5.88
CA PHE A 245 18.22 -21.40 -6.23
C PHE A 245 19.46 -22.08 -6.79
N CYS A 246 20.38 -21.27 -7.29
CA CYS A 246 21.73 -21.69 -7.59
C CYS A 246 22.77 -20.66 -7.15
N LEU A 247 23.95 -21.16 -6.76
CA LEU A 247 25.08 -20.35 -6.30
C LEU A 247 26.03 -19.95 -7.44
N ALA A 248 26.03 -20.71 -8.54
CA ALA A 248 26.96 -20.53 -9.67
C ALA A 248 26.33 -20.92 -11.02
N CYS A 249 25.10 -20.47 -11.30
CA CYS A 249 24.54 -20.70 -12.63
C CYS A 249 25.33 -19.93 -13.69
N ALA A 250 25.84 -20.66 -14.69
CA ALA A 250 26.33 -20.08 -15.94
C ALA A 250 25.20 -19.23 -16.56
N SER A 251 25.56 -18.01 -16.95
CA SER A 251 24.72 -17.06 -17.69
C SER A 251 24.41 -17.55 -19.08
#